data_AF-A0A9E5N6Q2-F1
#
_entry.id   AF-A0A9E5N6Q2-F1
#
_cell.length_a   1.000
_cell.length_b   1.000
_cell.length_c   1.000
_cell.angle_alpha   90.00
_cell.angle_beta   90.00
_cell.angle_gamma   90.00
#
_symmetry.space_group_name_H-M   'P 1'
#
loop_
_entity.id
_entity.type
_entity.pdbx_description
1 polymer ?
#
loop_
_entity_poly.entity_id
_entity_poly.type
_entity_poly.pdbx_seq_one_letter_code
_entity_poly.pdbx_strand_id
1 'polypeptide(L)'
;MKIRVPFEVREALVTVCGRSFHYKDLFRDFLISSDVPAHVYDRYSEESKFKIARHILGELDSMGDEGYRIQRRIITNLCNLRKLPDENAPDRNAAVAALQKLKQLALDQKLVVEQEQDAKQERIREARRKQEAIAARASKTQQLRERFLQLSLSDDAPQSRGYSLEQILV
;
A
#
# COMPACT_ATOMS: atom_id res chain seq x y z
N MET A 1 -16.71 -14.49 -16.27
CA MET A 1 -15.84 -13.82 -17.27
C MET A 1 -14.79 -13.06 -16.48
N LYS A 2 -13.49 -13.40 -16.57
CA LYS A 2 -12.44 -12.69 -15.82
C LYS A 2 -12.30 -11.29 -16.43
N ILE A 3 -12.91 -10.30 -15.80
CA ILE A 3 -12.76 -8.89 -16.20
C ILE A 3 -11.33 -8.53 -15.86
N ARG A 4 -10.50 -8.34 -16.89
CA ARG A 4 -9.10 -7.94 -16.75
C ARG A 4 -8.94 -6.52 -17.25
N VAL A 5 -7.90 -5.83 -16.79
CA VAL A 5 -7.51 -4.54 -17.35
C VAL A 5 -7.13 -4.77 -18.82
N PRO A 6 -7.75 -4.04 -19.79
CA PRO A 6 -7.40 -4.17 -21.20
C PRO A 6 -5.93 -3.87 -21.46
N PHE A 7 -5.35 -4.54 -22.47
CA PHE A 7 -3.93 -4.43 -22.80
C PHE A 7 -3.48 -2.98 -23.02
N GLU A 8 -4.27 -2.17 -23.72
CA GLU A 8 -3.96 -0.77 -24.00
C GLU A 8 -3.87 0.08 -22.73
N VAL A 9 -4.78 -0.15 -21.78
CA VAL A 9 -4.75 0.52 -20.46
C VAL A 9 -3.53 0.08 -19.67
N ARG A 10 -3.16 -1.21 -19.76
CA ARG A 10 -1.99 -1.77 -19.09
C ARG A 10 -0.70 -1.12 -19.60
N GLU A 11 -0.51 -1.01 -20.92
CA GLU A 11 0.68 -0.35 -21.49
C GLU A 11 0.71 1.15 -21.21
N ALA A 12 -0.46 1.81 -21.21
CA ALA A 12 -0.56 3.21 -20.79
C ALA A 12 -0.15 3.39 -19.32
N LEU A 13 -0.60 2.50 -18.43
CA LEU A 13 -0.22 2.50 -17.01
C LEU A 13 1.29 2.35 -16.85
N VAL A 14 1.90 1.36 -17.50
CA VAL A 14 3.36 1.14 -17.47
C VAL A 14 4.11 2.38 -17.95
N THR A 15 3.61 3.03 -19.00
CA THR A 15 4.20 4.26 -19.55
C THR A 15 4.13 5.41 -18.55
N VAL A 16 2.99 5.60 -17.88
CA VAL A 16 2.82 6.62 -16.85
C VAL A 16 3.76 6.36 -15.67
N CYS A 17 3.81 5.13 -15.15
CA CYS A 17 4.73 4.78 -14.07
C CYS A 17 6.20 5.06 -14.43
N GLY A 18 6.61 4.77 -15.66
CA GLY A 18 7.97 5.01 -16.11
C GLY A 18 8.33 6.49 -16.31
N ARG A 19 7.36 7.32 -16.71
CA ARG A 19 7.60 8.73 -17.09
C ARG A 19 7.26 9.74 -16.00
N SER A 20 6.29 9.44 -15.13
CA SER A 20 5.77 10.41 -14.16
C SER A 20 6.54 10.44 -12.84
N PHE A 21 7.29 9.40 -12.51
CA PHE A 21 8.08 9.31 -11.29
C PHE A 21 9.57 9.39 -11.61
N HIS A 22 10.29 10.43 -11.19
CA HIS A 22 11.74 10.47 -11.36
C HIS A 22 12.39 9.54 -10.34
N TYR A 23 12.08 9.71 -9.06
CA TYR A 23 12.62 8.90 -7.96
C TYR A 23 11.87 7.57 -7.77
N LYS A 24 12.63 6.49 -7.51
CA LYS A 24 12.07 5.16 -7.22
C LYS A 24 11.33 5.11 -5.89
N ASP A 25 11.73 5.92 -4.91
CA ASP A 25 11.05 5.97 -3.60
C ASP A 25 9.62 6.51 -3.73
N LEU A 26 9.43 7.63 -4.46
CA LEU A 26 8.10 8.17 -4.75
C LEU A 26 7.23 7.17 -5.54
N PHE A 27 7.86 6.42 -6.44
CA PHE A 27 7.16 5.36 -7.18
C PHE A 27 6.72 4.22 -6.27
N ARG A 28 7.59 3.78 -5.36
CA ARG A 28 7.30 2.77 -4.34
C ARG A 28 6.16 3.21 -3.44
N ASP A 29 6.23 4.42 -2.89
CA ASP A 29 5.21 4.97 -1.99
C ASP A 29 3.85 5.09 -2.68
N PHE A 30 3.84 5.48 -3.95
CA PHE A 30 2.63 5.51 -4.76
C PHE A 30 2.01 4.11 -4.93
N LEU A 31 2.81 3.09 -5.19
CA LEU A 31 2.32 1.72 -5.34
C LEU A 31 1.76 1.18 -4.01
N ILE A 32 2.46 1.43 -2.90
CA ILE A 32 2.01 1.03 -1.57
C ILE A 32 0.69 1.73 -1.20
N SER A 33 0.55 3.04 -1.50
CA SER A 33 -0.72 3.75 -1.26
C SER A 33 -1.87 3.24 -2.15
N SER A 34 -1.54 2.55 -3.24
CA SER A 34 -2.48 1.85 -4.11
C SER A 34 -2.76 0.40 -3.69
N ASP A 35 -2.35 0.00 -2.48
CA ASP A 35 -2.44 -1.34 -1.89
C ASP A 35 -1.61 -2.43 -2.60
N VAL A 36 -0.56 -2.04 -3.32
CA VAL A 36 0.44 -3.02 -3.77
C VAL A 36 1.22 -3.51 -2.54
N PRO A 37 1.28 -4.83 -2.27
CA PRO A 37 2.07 -5.34 -1.16
C PRO A 37 3.56 -5.00 -1.33
N ALA A 38 4.21 -4.51 -0.26
CA ALA A 38 5.60 -4.05 -0.34
C ALA A 38 6.56 -5.10 -0.92
N HIS A 39 6.42 -6.37 -0.50
CA HIS A 39 7.22 -7.49 -1.00
C HIS A 39 7.06 -7.76 -2.51
N VAL A 40 5.98 -7.29 -3.15
CA VAL A 40 5.80 -7.39 -4.60
C VAL A 40 6.68 -6.37 -5.32
N TYR A 41 6.82 -5.16 -4.78
CA TYR A 41 7.73 -4.14 -5.31
C TYR A 41 9.19 -4.50 -5.02
N ASP A 42 9.50 -4.86 -3.77
CA ASP A 42 10.88 -5.02 -3.28
C ASP A 42 11.63 -6.13 -4.05
N ARG A 43 10.93 -7.13 -4.60
CA ARG A 43 11.51 -8.17 -5.49
C ARG A 43 12.11 -7.63 -6.80
N TYR A 44 11.69 -6.45 -7.24
CA TYR A 44 12.10 -5.86 -8.51
C TYR A 44 12.74 -4.47 -8.33
N SER A 45 13.10 -4.07 -7.11
CA SER A 45 13.57 -2.70 -6.79
C SER A 45 14.71 -2.22 -7.68
N GLU A 46 15.58 -3.13 -8.13
CA GLU A 46 16.74 -2.84 -8.96
C GLU A 46 16.40 -2.59 -10.43
N GLU A 47 15.24 -3.05 -10.91
CA GLU A 47 14.82 -2.92 -12.29
C GLU A 47 14.42 -1.47 -12.66
N SER A 48 14.23 -1.21 -13.95
CA SER A 48 13.68 0.07 -14.39
C SER A 48 12.21 0.22 -14.01
N LYS A 49 11.71 1.44 -13.76
CA LYS A 49 10.30 1.69 -13.40
C LYS A 49 9.29 1.06 -14.38
N PHE A 50 9.64 1.03 -15.68
CA PHE A 50 8.83 0.36 -16.70
C PHE A 50 8.76 -1.16 -16.48
N LYS A 51 9.89 -1.79 -16.18
CA LYS A 51 9.94 -3.23 -15.89
C LYS A 51 9.28 -3.56 -14.56
N ILE A 52 9.54 -2.77 -13.51
CA ILE A 52 8.85 -2.90 -12.21
C ILE A 52 7.34 -2.87 -12.41
N ALA A 53 6.80 -1.87 -13.11
CA ALA A 53 5.36 -1.80 -13.39
C ALA A 53 4.84 -3.05 -14.11
N ARG A 54 5.56 -3.57 -15.11
CA ARG A 54 5.17 -4.79 -15.82
C ARG A 54 5.16 -6.02 -14.92
N HIS A 55 6.20 -6.19 -14.09
CA HIS A 55 6.30 -7.30 -13.16
C HIS A 55 5.20 -7.25 -12.10
N ILE A 56 4.96 -6.08 -11.51
CA ILE A 56 3.88 -5.87 -10.54
C ILE A 56 2.54 -6.24 -11.16
N LEU A 57 2.21 -5.74 -12.35
CA LEU A 57 0.94 -6.08 -13.00
C LEU A 57 0.84 -7.57 -13.31
N GLY A 58 1.95 -8.24 -13.66
CA GLY A 58 1.98 -9.70 -13.84
C GLY A 58 1.74 -10.49 -12.55
N GLU A 59 2.33 -10.05 -11.43
CA GLU A 59 2.08 -10.59 -10.10
C GLU A 59 0.63 -10.35 -9.67
N LEU A 60 0.06 -9.17 -9.93
CA LEU A 60 -1.34 -8.90 -9.64
C LEU A 60 -2.28 -9.77 -10.49
N ASP A 61 -1.93 -10.11 -11.73
CA ASP A 61 -2.74 -11.04 -12.54
C ASP A 61 -2.81 -12.45 -11.93
N SER A 62 -1.78 -12.89 -11.20
CA SER A 62 -1.74 -14.20 -10.54
C SER A 62 -2.58 -14.23 -9.25
N MET A 63 -2.82 -13.06 -8.64
CA MET A 63 -3.65 -12.89 -7.43
C MET A 63 -5.17 -12.91 -7.70
N GLY A 64 -5.60 -13.05 -8.96
CA GLY A 64 -7.02 -13.14 -9.31
C GLY A 64 -7.81 -11.87 -9.04
N ASP A 65 -8.98 -11.99 -8.42
CA ASP A 65 -9.92 -10.87 -8.23
C ASP A 65 -9.34 -9.77 -7.33
N GLU A 66 -8.52 -10.13 -6.34
CA GLU A 66 -7.87 -9.15 -5.47
C GLU A 66 -6.83 -8.34 -6.22
N GLY A 67 -5.99 -9.01 -7.02
CA GLY A 67 -5.04 -8.32 -7.87
C GLY A 67 -5.72 -7.41 -8.90
N TYR A 68 -6.86 -7.82 -9.45
CA TYR A 68 -7.66 -6.95 -10.32
C TYR A 68 -8.15 -5.68 -9.61
N ARG A 69 -8.61 -5.79 -8.34
CA ARG A 69 -8.99 -4.62 -7.54
C ARG A 69 -7.81 -3.68 -7.30
N ILE A 70 -6.63 -4.22 -6.98
CA ILE A 70 -5.41 -3.43 -6.80
C ILE A 70 -5.04 -2.71 -8.11
N GLN A 71 -5.08 -3.40 -9.26
CA GLN A 71 -4.84 -2.76 -10.57
C GLN A 71 -5.81 -1.59 -10.83
N ARG A 72 -7.11 -1.75 -10.54
CA ARG A 72 -8.09 -0.66 -10.66
C ARG A 72 -7.79 0.50 -9.71
N ARG A 73 -7.32 0.21 -8.50
CA ARG A 73 -6.91 1.23 -7.51
C ARG A 73 -5.69 2.01 -7.99
N ILE A 74 -4.68 1.34 -8.56
CA ILE A 74 -3.54 2.01 -9.20
C ILE A 74 -4.03 2.96 -10.31
N ILE A 75 -4.89 2.47 -11.22
CA ILE A 75 -5.44 3.27 -12.32
C ILE A 75 -6.20 4.48 -11.78
N THR A 76 -7.06 4.27 -10.80
CA THR A 76 -7.89 5.32 -10.18
C THR A 76 -7.01 6.38 -9.51
N ASN A 77 -6.01 5.96 -8.73
CA ASN A 77 -5.06 6.87 -8.09
C ASN A 77 -4.26 7.68 -9.10
N LEU A 78 -3.77 7.06 -10.19
CA LEU A 78 -3.12 7.78 -11.28
C LEU A 78 -4.07 8.79 -11.94
N CYS A 79 -5.33 8.40 -12.19
CA CYS A 79 -6.31 9.30 -12.80
C CYS A 79 -6.67 10.50 -11.90
N ASN A 80 -6.61 10.31 -10.58
CA ASN A 80 -6.89 11.35 -9.58
C ASN A 80 -5.72 12.35 -9.40
N LEU A 81 -4.53 12.07 -9.96
CA LEU A 81 -3.42 13.02 -9.92
C LEU A 81 -3.78 14.32 -10.64
N ARG A 82 -3.75 15.44 -9.89
CA ARG A 82 -3.95 16.81 -10.41
C ARG A 82 -2.67 17.39 -11.00
N LYS A 83 -1.52 16.98 -10.47
CA LYS A 83 -0.17 17.34 -10.89
C LYS A 83 0.66 16.07 -11.05
N LEU A 84 1.79 16.16 -11.75
CA LEU A 84 2.75 15.06 -11.74
C LEU A 84 3.21 14.79 -10.30
N PRO A 85 3.44 13.51 -9.95
CA PRO A 85 3.88 13.15 -8.61
C PRO A 85 5.32 13.58 -8.33
N ASP A 86 6.08 13.90 -9.39
CA ASP A 86 7.45 14.36 -9.31
C ASP A 86 7.66 15.57 -10.22
N GLU A 87 8.02 16.73 -9.65
CA GLU A 87 8.25 17.95 -10.41
C GLU A 87 9.53 17.89 -11.25
N ASN A 88 10.46 16.99 -10.91
CA ASN A 88 11.75 16.79 -11.56
C ASN A 88 11.71 15.66 -12.61
N ALA A 89 10.53 15.29 -13.10
CA ALA A 89 10.39 14.33 -14.20
C ALA A 89 11.25 14.78 -15.41
N PRO A 90 12.10 13.89 -15.99
CA PRO A 90 13.05 14.27 -17.06
C PRO A 90 12.38 14.89 -18.28
N ASP A 91 11.20 14.39 -18.63
CA ASP A 91 10.37 14.92 -19.71
C ASP A 91 8.94 15.12 -19.19
N ARG A 92 8.69 16.33 -18.69
CA ARG A 92 7.39 16.73 -18.12
C ARG A 92 6.27 16.66 -19.16
N ASN A 93 6.53 17.04 -20.40
CA ASN A 93 5.52 17.04 -21.46
C ASN A 93 5.11 15.60 -21.81
N ALA A 94 6.08 14.70 -21.97
CA ALA A 94 5.82 13.29 -22.21
C ALA A 94 5.11 12.62 -21.03
N ALA A 95 5.41 13.03 -19.78
CA ALA A 95 4.74 12.53 -18.59
C ALA A 95 3.29 13.00 -18.50
N VAL A 96 3.01 14.27 -18.78
CA VAL A 96 1.63 14.82 -18.83
C VAL A 96 0.82 14.14 -19.93
N ALA A 97 1.40 14.00 -21.13
CA ALA A 97 0.75 13.34 -22.25
C ALA A 97 0.42 11.86 -21.94
N ALA A 98 1.35 11.14 -21.29
CA ALA A 98 1.11 9.77 -20.85
C ALA A 98 -0.05 9.70 -19.84
N LEU A 99 -0.08 10.63 -18.87
CA LEU A 99 -1.14 10.68 -17.86
C LEU A 99 -2.51 10.97 -18.49
N GLN A 100 -2.58 11.94 -19.41
CA GLN A 100 -3.81 12.26 -20.16
C GLN A 100 -4.31 11.06 -20.96
N LYS A 101 -3.41 10.36 -21.65
CA LYS A 101 -3.75 9.14 -22.40
C LYS A 101 -4.33 8.05 -21.49
N LEU A 102 -3.73 7.82 -20.32
CA LEU A 102 -4.25 6.86 -19.36
C LEU A 102 -5.65 7.26 -18.86
N LYS A 103 -5.87 8.54 -18.54
CA LYS A 103 -7.18 9.05 -18.08
C LYS A 103 -8.26 8.81 -19.13
N GLN A 104 -7.97 9.12 -20.40
CA GLN A 104 -8.91 8.89 -21.49
C GLN A 104 -9.27 7.41 -21.61
N LEU A 105 -8.26 6.52 -21.68
CA LEU A 105 -8.50 5.08 -21.78
C LEU A 105 -9.25 4.51 -20.56
N ALA A 106 -8.96 5.02 -19.36
CA ALA A 106 -9.62 4.57 -18.14
C ALA A 106 -11.10 5.00 -18.07
N LEU A 107 -11.42 6.18 -18.61
CA LEU A 107 -12.80 6.66 -18.75
C LEU A 107 -13.57 5.83 -19.77
N ASP A 108 -13.00 5.62 -20.96
CA ASP A 108 -13.62 4.84 -22.04
C ASP A 108 -13.95 3.41 -21.59
N GLN A 109 -13.07 2.82 -20.78
CA GLN A 109 -13.19 1.46 -20.25
C GLN A 109 -13.94 1.38 -18.91
N LYS A 110 -14.46 2.50 -18.38
CA LYS A 110 -15.15 2.60 -17.08
C LYS A 110 -14.37 1.96 -15.91
N LEU A 111 -13.04 2.10 -15.95
CA LEU A 111 -12.13 1.49 -14.97
C LEU A 111 -11.99 2.34 -13.71
N VAL A 112 -12.20 3.65 -13.82
CA VAL A 112 -12.20 4.57 -12.69
C VAL A 112 -13.47 4.34 -11.87
N VAL A 113 -13.28 4.11 -10.58
CA VAL A 113 -14.39 3.92 -9.64
C VAL A 113 -14.89 5.30 -9.20
N GLU A 114 -16.21 5.52 -9.22
CA GLU A 114 -16.81 6.71 -8.61
C GLU A 114 -16.39 6.78 -7.13
N GLN A 115 -15.93 7.95 -6.71
CA GLN A 115 -15.23 8.22 -5.44
C GLN A 115 -15.96 7.70 -4.17
N GLU A 116 -17.26 7.40 -4.26
CA GLU A 116 -18.07 6.85 -3.17
C GLU A 116 -17.61 5.47 -2.69
N GLN A 117 -17.13 4.59 -3.59
CA GLN A 117 -16.68 3.26 -3.19
C GLN A 117 -15.31 3.30 -2.50
N ASP A 118 -14.43 4.23 -2.91
CA ASP A 118 -13.14 4.43 -2.25
C ASP A 118 -13.30 5.08 -0.87
N ALA A 119 -14.24 6.01 -0.69
CA ALA A 119 -14.58 6.53 0.63
C ALA A 119 -15.06 5.42 1.59
N LYS A 120 -15.81 4.43 1.06
CA LYS A 120 -16.22 3.25 1.84
C LYS A 120 -15.02 2.36 2.19
N GLN A 121 -14.10 2.14 1.26
CA GLN A 121 -12.91 1.31 1.48
C GLN A 121 -11.87 1.99 2.38
N GLU A 122 -11.72 3.31 2.31
CA GLU A 122 -10.92 4.10 3.25
C GLU A 122 -11.48 3.98 4.67
N ARG A 123 -12.80 4.14 4.85
CA ARG A 123 -13.45 3.91 6.15
C ARG A 123 -13.21 2.49 6.68
N ILE A 124 -13.24 1.48 5.81
CA ILE A 124 -12.93 0.09 6.19
C ILE A 124 -11.46 -0.06 6.59
N ARG A 125 -10.52 0.55 5.84
CA ARG A 125 -9.07 0.51 6.16
C ARG A 125 -8.76 1.25 7.46
N GLU A 126 -9.35 2.41 7.70
CA GLU A 126 -9.23 3.12 8.97
C GLU A 126 -9.81 2.33 10.14
N ALA A 127 -10.98 1.71 9.96
CA ALA A 127 -11.59 0.85 10.97
C ALA A 127 -10.69 -0.35 11.29
N ARG A 128 -10.08 -0.97 10.27
CA ARG A 128 -9.15 -2.09 10.43
C ARG A 128 -7.89 -1.67 11.18
N ARG A 129 -7.26 -0.55 10.81
CA ARG A 129 -6.09 0.00 11.54
C ARG A 129 -6.41 0.29 13.01
N LYS A 130 -7.59 0.85 13.29
CA LYS A 130 -8.05 1.10 14.66
C LYS A 130 -8.26 -0.21 15.44
N GLN A 131 -8.87 -1.22 14.82
CA GLN A 131 -9.05 -2.54 15.43
C GLN A 131 -7.71 -3.23 15.71
N GLU A 132 -6.77 -3.19 14.77
CA GLU A 132 -5.42 -3.74 14.93
C GLU A 132 -4.68 -3.03 16.09
N ALA A 133 -4.78 -1.70 16.19
CA ALA A 133 -4.20 -0.95 17.31
C ALA A 133 -4.84 -1.30 18.67
N ILE A 134 -6.16 -1.48 18.72
CA ILE A 134 -6.87 -1.91 19.93
C ILE A 134 -6.46 -3.33 20.33
N ALA A 135 -6.38 -4.26 19.37
CA ALA A 135 -5.97 -5.63 19.60
C ALA A 135 -4.52 -5.71 20.09
N ALA A 136 -3.61 -4.94 19.48
CA ALA A 136 -2.22 -4.83 19.92
C ALA A 136 -2.11 -4.28 21.36
N ARG A 137 -2.91 -3.26 21.69
CA ARG A 137 -2.96 -2.70 23.04
C ARG A 137 -3.49 -3.72 24.06
N ALA A 138 -4.57 -4.42 23.72
CA ALA A 138 -5.15 -5.46 24.57
C ALA A 138 -4.15 -6.61 24.82
N SER A 139 -3.45 -7.06 23.78
CA SER A 139 -2.40 -8.08 23.90
C SER A 139 -1.27 -7.62 24.81
N LYS A 140 -0.77 -6.39 24.63
CA LYS A 140 0.27 -5.82 25.51
C LYS A 140 -0.21 -5.72 26.97
N THR A 141 -1.44 -5.29 27.22
CA THR A 141 -2.01 -5.23 28.57
C THR A 141 -2.12 -6.62 29.21
N GLN A 142 -2.52 -7.63 28.43
CA GLN A 142 -2.60 -9.01 28.90
C GLN A 142 -1.21 -9.56 29.28
N GLN A 143 -0.19 -9.33 28.44
CA GLN A 143 1.20 -9.72 28.73
C GLN A 143 1.72 -9.08 30.02
N LEU A 144 1.47 -7.78 30.22
CA LEU A 144 1.89 -7.07 31.44
C LEU A 144 1.18 -7.62 32.68
N ARG A 145 -0.11 -7.94 32.57
CA ARG A 145 -0.90 -8.55 33.66
C ARG A 145 -0.38 -9.94 34.02
N GLU A 146 -0.10 -10.79 33.04
CA GLU A 146 0.46 -12.12 33.26
C GLU A 146 1.83 -12.04 33.94
N ARG A 147 2.69 -11.13 33.48
CA ARG A 147 4.01 -10.90 34.08
C ARG A 147 3.91 -10.38 35.52
N PHE A 148 2.99 -9.46 35.79
CA PHE A 148 2.72 -8.98 37.15
C PHE A 148 2.25 -10.09 38.07
N LEU A 149 1.30 -10.93 37.63
CA LEU A 149 0.80 -12.04 38.43
C LEU A 149 1.88 -13.09 38.69
N GLN A 150 2.70 -13.41 37.70
CA GLN A 150 3.86 -14.30 37.86
C GLN A 150 4.82 -13.79 38.91
N LEU A 151 5.20 -12.50 38.86
CA LEU A 151 6.09 -11.89 39.85
C LEU A 151 5.43 -11.78 41.23
N SER A 152 4.13 -11.53 41.30
CA SER A 152 3.41 -11.43 42.58
C SER A 152 3.27 -12.77 43.30
N LEU A 153 3.31 -13.89 42.55
CA LEU A 153 3.20 -15.25 43.07
C LEU A 153 4.55 -15.96 43.18
N SER A 154 5.66 -15.32 42.78
CA SER A 154 6.99 -15.94 42.84
C SER A 154 7.56 -15.91 44.26
N ASP A 155 8.24 -17.00 44.63
CA ASP A 155 9.00 -17.14 45.89
C ASP A 155 10.38 -16.46 45.81
N ASP A 156 10.60 -15.58 44.83
CA ASP A 156 11.86 -14.87 44.66
C ASP A 156 12.16 -13.95 45.85
N ALA A 157 13.46 -13.69 46.05
CA ALA A 157 13.91 -12.73 47.05
C ALA A 157 13.21 -11.37 46.84
N PRO A 158 12.75 -10.69 47.91
CA PRO A 158 11.96 -9.46 47.79
C PRO A 158 12.62 -8.37 46.93
N GLN A 159 13.95 -8.30 46.93
CA GLN A 159 14.74 -7.35 46.14
C GLN A 159 14.74 -7.65 44.63
N SER A 160 14.90 -8.93 44.22
CA SER A 160 14.87 -9.31 42.81
C SER A 160 13.47 -9.19 42.20
N ARG A 161 12.44 -9.50 43.01
CA ARG A 161 11.04 -9.26 42.67
C ARG A 161 10.73 -7.77 42.49
N GLY A 162 11.25 -6.92 43.38
CA GLY A 162 11.12 -5.46 43.28
C GLY A 162 11.69 -4.90 41.97
N TYR A 163 12.93 -5.26 41.63
CA TYR A 163 13.58 -4.82 40.39
C TYR A 163 12.82 -5.27 39.12
N SER A 164 12.25 -6.48 39.16
CA SER A 164 11.48 -7.03 38.04
C SER A 164 10.11 -6.36 37.87
N LEU A 165 9.52 -5.86 38.96
CA LEU A 165 8.28 -5.07 38.93
C LEU A 165 8.52 -3.64 38.44
N GLU A 166 9.66 -3.03 38.78
CA GLU A 166 10.05 -1.71 38.27
C GLU A 166 10.15 -1.72 36.74
N GLN A 167 10.64 -2.81 36.13
CA GLN A 167 10.69 -2.99 34.68
C GLN A 167 9.32 -3.06 33.98
N ILE A 168 8.22 -3.29 34.72
CA ILE A 168 6.85 -3.27 34.18
C ILE A 168 6.28 -1.85 34.15
N LEU A 169 6.83 -0.94 34.99
CA LEU A 169 6.34 0.43 35.18
C LEU A 169 7.02 1.46 34.26
N VAL A 170 8.13 1.09 33.61
CA VAL A 170 8.91 1.91 32.65
C VAL A 170 8.58 1.51 31.22
#